data_AF-T0GJY7-F1
#
_entry.id   AF-T0GJY7-F1
#
_cell.length_a   1.000
_cell.length_b   1.000
_cell.length_c   1.000
_cell.angle_alpha   90.00
_cell.angle_beta   90.00
_cell.angle_gamma   90.00
#
_symmetry.space_group_name_H-M   'P 1'
#
loop_
_entity.id
_entity.type
_entity.pdbx_description
1 polymer ?
#
loop_
_entity_poly.entity_id
_entity_poly.type
_entity_poly.pdbx_seq_one_letter_code
_entity_poly.pdbx_strand_id
1 'polypeptide(L)'
;MASTTFILRFIANARDLGFPIDEIRTLLGLWADTGRSSADVKRVALARAEELQRKAEALTSLRNTLVDLAERCHGDERPDCPIIAELTVGGKS
;
A
#
# COMPACT_ATOMS: atom_id res chain seq x y z
N MET A 1 -33.23 -3.84 7.03
CA MET A 1 -32.69 -4.30 5.73
C MET A 1 -31.71 -3.25 5.24
N ALA A 2 -30.43 -3.60 5.08
CA ALA A 2 -29.49 -2.72 4.41
C ALA A 2 -29.88 -2.59 2.93
N SER A 3 -30.29 -1.42 2.47
CA SER A 3 -30.46 -1.17 1.03
C SER A 3 -29.15 -1.48 0.32
N THR A 4 -29.20 -2.27 -0.76
CA THR A 4 -28.05 -2.75 -1.54
C THR A 4 -27.04 -1.64 -1.90
N THR A 5 -27.53 -0.40 -2.05
CA THR A 5 -26.70 0.81 -2.24
C THR A 5 -25.66 1.04 -1.15
N PHE A 6 -26.01 0.80 0.12
CA PHE A 6 -25.08 1.00 1.26
C PHE A 6 -23.93 0.00 1.22
N ILE A 7 -24.20 -1.24 0.81
CA ILE A 7 -23.17 -2.29 0.70
C ILE A 7 -22.18 -1.95 -0.42
N LEU A 8 -22.68 -1.52 -1.58
CA LEU A 8 -21.82 -1.13 -2.69
C LEU A 8 -20.94 0.07 -2.33
N ARG A 9 -21.52 1.08 -1.66
CA ARG A 9 -20.75 2.23 -1.16
C ARG A 9 -19.69 1.81 -0.14
N PHE A 10 -20.04 0.90 0.77
CA PHE A 10 -19.10 0.35 1.75
C PHE A 10 -17.91 -0.32 1.08
N ILE A 11 -18.17 -1.20 0.11
CA ILE A 11 -17.13 -1.91 -0.64
C ILE A 11 -16.25 -0.92 -1.41
N ALA A 12 -16.83 0.08 -2.08
CA ALA A 12 -16.07 1.08 -2.81
C ALA A 12 -15.11 1.84 -1.88
N ASN A 13 -15.61 2.37 -0.75
CA ASN A 13 -14.79 3.10 0.21
C ASN A 13 -13.70 2.21 0.83
N ALA A 14 -14.00 0.95 1.13
CA ALA A 14 -13.01 0.03 1.68
C ALA A 14 -11.90 -0.29 0.67
N ARG A 15 -12.23 -0.38 -0.62
CA ARG A 15 -11.22 -0.53 -1.68
C ARG A 15 -10.35 0.72 -1.82
N ASP A 16 -10.94 1.92 -1.72
CA ASP A 16 -10.21 3.18 -1.79
C ASP A 16 -9.22 3.34 -0.62
N LEU A 17 -9.55 2.79 0.54
CA LEU A 17 -8.66 2.70 1.72
C LEU A 17 -7.61 1.58 1.61
N GLY A 18 -7.60 0.83 0.51
CA GLY A 18 -6.63 -0.22 0.25
C GLY A 18 -6.89 -1.54 0.95
N PHE A 19 -8.10 -1.79 1.51
CA PHE A 19 -8.44 -3.09 2.05
C PHE A 19 -8.47 -4.16 0.94
N PRO A 20 -7.91 -5.37 1.16
CA PRO A 20 -8.00 -6.45 0.21
C PRO A 20 -9.41 -7.05 0.28
N ILE A 21 -9.80 -7.80 -0.75
CA ILE A 21 -11.15 -8.37 -0.86
C ILE A 21 -11.53 -9.20 0.39
N ASP A 22 -10.56 -9.92 0.97
CA ASP A 22 -10.80 -10.77 2.14
C ASP A 22 -11.07 -9.98 3.43
N GLU A 23 -10.40 -8.85 3.68
CA GLU A 23 -10.72 -8.00 4.85
C GLU A 23 -12.03 -7.23 4.60
N ILE A 24 -12.34 -6.85 3.36
CA ILE A 24 -13.64 -6.23 3.04
C ILE A 24 -14.78 -7.18 3.38
N ARG A 25 -14.64 -8.47 3.06
CA ARG A 25 -15.62 -9.51 3.46
C ARG A 25 -15.73 -9.62 4.98
N THR A 26 -14.60 -9.62 5.67
CA THR A 26 -14.55 -9.63 7.15
C THR A 26 -15.29 -8.42 7.73
N LEU A 27 -15.02 -7.23 7.21
CA LEU A 27 -15.65 -5.99 7.67
C LEU A 27 -17.15 -5.94 7.36
N LEU A 28 -17.60 -6.51 6.23
CA LEU A 28 -19.02 -6.67 5.91
C LEU A 28 -19.71 -7.62 6.89
N GLY A 29 -19.06 -8.74 7.24
CA GLY A 29 -19.57 -9.67 8.26
C GLY A 29 -19.69 -9.01 9.63
N LEU A 30 -18.64 -8.25 10.03
CA LEU A 30 -18.67 -7.45 11.25
C LEU A 30 -19.74 -6.38 11.20
N TRP A 31 -20.02 -5.75 10.06
CA TRP A 31 -21.05 -4.72 9.92
C TRP A 31 -22.48 -5.25 10.02
N ALA A 32 -22.73 -6.47 9.55
CA ALA A 32 -24.03 -7.11 9.63
C ALA A 32 -24.38 -7.59 11.06
N ASP A 33 -23.38 -7.75 11.93
CA ASP A 33 -23.58 -8.15 13.33
C ASP A 33 -23.95 -6.96 14.22
N THR A 34 -25.20 -6.93 14.69
CA THR A 34 -25.71 -5.87 15.57
C THR A 34 -25.17 -5.95 17.01
N GLY A 35 -24.49 -7.03 17.40
CA GLY A 35 -23.86 -7.22 18.71
C GLY A 35 -22.35 -6.91 18.73
N ARG A 36 -21.80 -6.45 17.61
CA ARG A 36 -20.35 -6.28 17.42
C ARG A 36 -19.69 -5.36 18.45
N SER A 37 -18.52 -5.79 18.93
CA SER A 37 -17.56 -4.89 19.58
C SER A 37 -16.82 -4.09 18.50
N SER A 38 -16.74 -2.76 18.67
CA SER A 38 -15.92 -1.89 17.81
C SER A 38 -14.43 -2.24 17.86
N ALA A 39 -14.01 -3.07 18.82
CA ALA A 39 -12.63 -3.53 18.96
C ALA A 39 -12.14 -4.34 17.75
N ASP A 40 -12.98 -5.21 17.17
CA ASP A 40 -12.57 -6.03 16.02
C ASP A 40 -12.41 -5.20 14.75
N VAL A 41 -13.33 -4.25 14.53
CA VAL A 41 -13.21 -3.30 13.41
C VAL A 41 -11.93 -2.46 13.56
N LYS A 42 -11.65 -1.98 14.78
CA LYS A 42 -10.43 -1.22 15.07
C LYS A 42 -9.18 -2.04 14.81
N ARG A 43 -9.16 -3.31 15.20
CA ARG A 43 -8.02 -4.22 14.98
C ARG A 43 -7.74 -4.43 13.49
N VAL A 44 -8.77 -4.69 12.68
CA VAL A 44 -8.61 -4.84 11.23
C VAL A 44 -8.10 -3.55 10.58
N ALA A 45 -8.64 -2.40 10.99
CA ALA A 45 -8.20 -1.11 10.45
C ALA A 45 -6.73 -0.80 10.79
N LEU A 46 -6.30 -1.05 12.04
CA LEU A 46 -4.91 -0.82 12.47
C LEU A 46 -3.93 -1.76 11.76
N ALA A 47 -4.27 -3.04 11.60
CA ALA A 47 -3.43 -3.98 10.87
C ALA A 47 -3.21 -3.56 9.41
N ARG A 48 -4.27 -3.07 8.74
CA ARG A 48 -4.19 -2.53 7.38
C ARG A 48 -3.34 -1.25 7.34
N ALA A 49 -3.50 -0.34 8.29
CA ALA A 49 -2.69 0.87 8.38
C ALA A 49 -1.20 0.55 8.51
N GLU A 50 -0.82 -0.42 9.36
CA GLU A 50 0.57 -0.86 9.50
C GLU A 50 1.12 -1.50 8.22
N GLU A 51 0.32 -2.27 7.48
CA GLU A 51 0.76 -2.84 6.21
C GLU A 51 1.00 -1.77 5.14
N LEU A 52 0.13 -0.77 5.07
CA LEU A 52 0.30 0.37 4.18
C LEU A 52 1.57 1.17 4.55
N GLN A 53 1.82 1.36 5.84
CA GLN A 53 3.03 2.02 6.32
C GLN A 53 4.30 1.27 5.90
N ARG A 54 4.35 -0.06 6.09
CA ARG A 54 5.49 -0.89 5.64
C ARG A 54 5.73 -0.78 4.14
N LYS A 55 4.65 -0.78 3.34
CA LYS A 55 4.75 -0.59 1.88
C LYS A 55 5.24 0.81 1.51
N ALA A 56 4.76 1.84 2.20
CA ALA A 56 5.18 3.22 1.98
C ALA A 56 6.66 3.41 2.29
N GLU A 57 7.15 2.80 3.37
CA GLU A 57 8.58 2.81 3.73
C GLU A 57 9.44 2.12 2.67
N ALA A 58 9.04 0.92 2.22
CA ALA A 58 9.73 0.20 1.14
C ALA A 58 9.77 1.02 -0.17
N LEU A 59 8.64 1.59 -0.58
CA LEU A 59 8.55 2.43 -1.78
C LEU A 59 9.37 3.72 -1.63
N THR A 60 9.41 4.29 -0.43
CA THR A 60 10.20 5.48 -0.12
C THR A 60 11.70 5.19 -0.22
N SER A 61 12.14 4.04 0.30
CA SER A 61 13.51 3.57 0.17
C SER A 61 13.90 3.39 -1.29
N LEU A 62 13.10 2.65 -2.07
CA LEU A 62 13.35 2.45 -3.51
C LEU A 62 13.39 3.78 -4.28
N ARG A 63 12.47 4.70 -3.99
CA ARG A 63 12.45 6.04 -4.58
C ARG A 63 13.74 6.79 -4.26
N ASN A 64 14.18 6.79 -3.01
CA ASN A 64 15.39 7.50 -2.60
C ASN A 64 16.62 6.94 -3.35
N THR A 65 16.75 5.62 -3.45
CA THR A 65 17.83 5.00 -4.23
C THR A 65 17.82 5.46 -5.69
N LEU A 66 16.65 5.50 -6.33
CA LEU A 66 16.53 5.98 -7.71
C LEU A 66 16.88 7.47 -7.85
N VAL A 67 16.46 8.30 -6.90
CA VAL A 67 16.80 9.74 -6.89
C VAL A 67 18.31 9.91 -6.72
N ASP A 68 18.94 9.24 -5.77
CA ASP A 68 20.37 9.32 -5.54
C ASP A 68 21.17 8.89 -6.77
N LEU A 69 20.72 7.85 -7.47
CA LEU A 69 21.35 7.40 -8.72
C LEU A 69 21.15 8.41 -9.85
N ALA A 70 19.97 9.03 -9.94
CA ALA A 70 19.67 10.07 -10.93
C ALA A 70 20.50 11.34 -10.69
N GLU A 71 20.69 11.77 -9.44
CA GLU A 71 21.54 12.93 -9.10
C GLU A 71 23.01 12.70 -9.44
N ARG A 72 23.48 11.46 -9.33
CA ARG A 72 24.84 11.06 -9.74
C ARG A 72 24.98 10.89 -11.26
N CYS A 73 23.89 10.81 -11.99
CA CYS A 73 23.90 10.64 -13.44
C CYS A 73 24.07 12.00 -14.12
N HIS A 74 25.08 12.12 -14.99
CA HIS A 74 25.32 13.35 -15.75
C HIS A 74 24.24 13.64 -16.80
N GLY A 75 23.53 12.61 -17.27
CA GLY A 75 22.45 12.75 -18.25
C GLY A 75 22.91 13.20 -19.64
N ASP A 76 24.16 12.95 -20.00
CA ASP A 76 24.76 13.28 -21.29
C ASP A 76 25.00 12.03 -22.16
N GLU A 77 25.68 12.20 -23.30
CA GLU A 77 25.95 11.10 -24.25
C GLU A 77 27.04 10.11 -23.77
N ARG A 78 27.51 10.23 -22.52
CA ARG A 78 28.58 9.37 -21.98
C ARG A 78 28.04 7.98 -21.62
N PRO A 79 28.85 6.93 -21.77
CA PRO A 79 28.47 5.57 -21.37
C PRO A 79 28.47 5.36 -19.85
N ASP A 80 29.06 6.28 -19.08
CA ASP A 80 29.16 6.20 -17.62
C ASP A 80 27.83 6.58 -16.96
N CYS A 81 26.92 5.59 -16.87
CA CYS A 81 25.60 5.75 -16.24
C CYS A 81 25.53 4.99 -14.90
N PRO A 82 25.54 5.68 -13.75
CA PRO A 82 25.45 5.06 -12.43
C PRO A 82 24.22 4.19 -12.24
N ILE A 83 23.09 4.52 -12.89
CA ILE A 83 21.84 3.75 -12.83
C ILE A 83 22.06 2.35 -13.42
N ILE A 84 22.64 2.26 -14.62
CA ILE A 84 22.92 0.97 -15.28
C ILE A 84 23.98 0.20 -14.52
N ALA A 85 25.01 0.87 -14.00
CA ALA A 85 26.02 0.24 -13.15
C ALA A 85 25.38 -0.43 -11.92
N GLU A 86 24.50 0.25 -11.19
CA GLU A 86 23.82 -0.31 -10.01
C GLU A 86 22.93 -1.52 -10.38
N LEU A 87 22.17 -1.42 -11.47
CA LEU A 87 21.28 -2.49 -11.93
C LEU A 87 22.03 -3.74 -12.41
N THR A 88 23.29 -3.61 -12.83
CA THR A 88 24.11 -4.75 -13.29
C THR A 88 24.86 -5.45 -12.16
N VAL A 89 25.16 -4.76 -11.06
CA VAL A 89 25.79 -5.34 -9.86
C VAL A 89 24.77 -6.03 -8.95
N GLY A 90 23.48 -5.69 -9.10
CA GLY A 90 22.38 -6.26 -8.35
C GLY A 90 22.21 -5.52 -7.02
N GLY A 91 21.30 -4.54 -7.05
CA GLY A 91 21.01 -3.65 -5.92
C GLY A 91 20.83 -4.41 -4.61
N LYS A 92 21.83 -4.27 -3.73
CA LYS A 92 21.74 -4.62 -2.32
C LYS A 92 21.82 -3.32 -1.54
N SER A 93 20.66 -2.74 -1.27
CA SER A 93 20.51 -1.79 -0.18
C SER A 93 19.34 -2.19 0.69
#